data_AF-A0A928TB58-F1
#
_entry.id   AF-A0A928TB58-F1
#
_cell.length_a   1.000
_cell.length_b   1.000
_cell.length_c   1.000
_cell.angle_alpha   90.00
_cell.angle_beta   90.00
_cell.angle_gamma   90.00
#
_symmetry.space_group_name_H-M   'P 1'
#
loop_
_entity.id
_entity.type
_entity.pdbx_description
1 polymer ?
#
loop_
_entity_poly.entity_id
_entity_poly.type
_entity_poly.pdbx_seq_one_letter_code
_entity_poly.pdbx_strand_id
1 'polypeptide(L)'
;MPPSPARLANLLLSFRALIGVSSRCEILACLLSRPSARAAELARLTGYSAQSVQMVMGEMMLSGRLGSDDPRRTSAREKAGRGVSRRYYLQPGVKDFLWPAQYAPKWLPWAALFTLVQGVDKVLEVAQDETLLSIHLRRVLEEHVCDLTEGLGHHLFGYNPDLSGAWLLSSLARDLPQVLARL
;
A
#
# COMPACT_ATOMS: atom_id res chain seq x y z
N MET A 1 -23.53 -2.71 15.56
CA MET A 1 -23.91 -1.96 14.34
C MET A 1 -23.84 -2.92 13.15
N PRO A 2 -24.84 -3.02 12.27
CA PRO A 2 -24.78 -3.91 11.12
C PRO A 2 -23.71 -3.48 10.11
N PRO A 3 -23.07 -4.40 9.37
CA PRO A 3 -22.15 -4.04 8.29
C PRO A 3 -22.92 -3.32 7.18
N SER A 4 -22.47 -2.12 6.81
CA SER A 4 -23.01 -1.35 5.68
C SER A 4 -21.94 -1.24 4.58
N PRO A 5 -22.26 -1.53 3.31
CA PRO A 5 -21.31 -1.48 2.20
C PRO A 5 -20.85 -0.04 1.87
N ALA A 6 -21.61 0.96 2.33
CA ALA A 6 -21.25 2.38 2.18
C ALA A 6 -20.17 2.83 3.18
N ARG A 7 -19.83 2.00 4.18
CA ARG A 7 -18.76 2.32 5.14
C ARG A 7 -17.41 1.99 4.54
N LEU A 8 -16.47 2.94 4.62
CA LEU A 8 -15.11 2.77 4.11
C LEU A 8 -14.40 1.53 4.67
N ALA A 9 -14.58 1.25 5.97
CA ALA A 9 -14.02 0.07 6.62
C ALA A 9 -14.45 -1.26 5.96
N ASN A 10 -15.58 -1.27 5.27
CA ASN A 10 -16.12 -2.45 4.60
C ASN A 10 -15.78 -2.51 3.11
N LEU A 11 -14.98 -1.56 2.58
CA LEU A 11 -14.70 -1.46 1.15
C LEU A 11 -14.08 -2.74 0.59
N LEU A 12 -13.00 -3.23 1.20
CA LEU A 12 -12.33 -4.45 0.76
C LEU A 12 -13.22 -5.69 0.90
N LEU A 13 -14.05 -5.76 1.95
CA LEU A 13 -15.01 -6.85 2.13
C LEU A 13 -16.08 -6.82 1.03
N SER A 14 -16.57 -5.63 0.69
CA SER A 14 -17.56 -5.44 -0.39
C SER A 14 -16.97 -5.82 -1.74
N PHE A 15 -15.72 -5.45 -2.01
CA PHE A 15 -15.03 -5.86 -3.24
C PHE A 15 -14.82 -7.36 -3.30
N ARG A 16 -14.39 -8.00 -2.21
CA ARG A 16 -14.21 -9.45 -2.18
C ARG A 16 -15.52 -10.18 -2.40
N ALA A 17 -16.63 -9.70 -1.85
CA ALA A 17 -17.95 -10.25 -2.11
C ALA A 17 -18.41 -10.09 -3.57
N LEU A 18 -18.08 -8.96 -4.23
CA LEU A 18 -18.51 -8.66 -5.60
C LEU A 18 -17.62 -9.28 -6.68
N ILE A 19 -16.30 -9.34 -6.44
CA ILE A 19 -15.28 -9.66 -7.44
C ILE A 19 -14.65 -11.03 -7.21
N GLY A 20 -14.64 -11.52 -5.96
CA GLY A 20 -14.13 -12.84 -5.57
C GLY A 20 -12.60 -13.00 -5.54
N VAL A 21 -11.85 -12.15 -6.25
CA VAL A 21 -10.37 -12.27 -6.36
C VAL A 21 -9.68 -11.19 -5.52
N SER A 22 -9.04 -11.59 -4.42
CA SER A 22 -8.40 -10.68 -3.45
C SER A 22 -7.41 -9.71 -4.07
N SER A 23 -6.51 -10.18 -4.94
CA SER A 23 -5.50 -9.33 -5.59
C SER A 23 -6.12 -8.25 -6.46
N ARG A 24 -7.20 -8.57 -7.19
CA ARG A 24 -7.95 -7.58 -7.97
C ARG A 24 -8.61 -6.54 -7.08
N CYS A 25 -9.21 -6.97 -5.97
CA CYS A 25 -9.86 -6.08 -5.00
C CYS A 25 -8.86 -5.08 -4.41
N GLU A 26 -7.69 -5.55 -3.99
CA GLU A 26 -6.67 -4.70 -3.39
C GLU A 26 -6.01 -3.76 -4.40
N ILE A 27 -5.77 -4.21 -5.63
CA ILE A 27 -5.30 -3.33 -6.70
C ILE A 27 -6.32 -2.23 -6.99
N LEU A 28 -7.61 -2.56 -7.06
CA LEU A 28 -8.68 -1.57 -7.25
C LEU A 28 -8.76 -0.58 -6.09
N ALA A 29 -8.75 -1.07 -4.84
CA ALA A 29 -8.79 -0.23 -3.65
C ALA A 29 -7.56 0.69 -3.57
N CYS A 30 -6.38 0.17 -3.89
CA CYS A 30 -5.15 0.97 -3.97
C CYS A 30 -5.27 2.04 -5.06
N LEU A 31 -5.77 1.71 -6.25
CA LEU A 31 -5.97 2.70 -7.33
C LEU A 31 -7.13 3.67 -7.07
N LEU A 32 -8.05 3.39 -6.15
CA LEU A 32 -9.06 4.37 -5.72
C LEU A 32 -8.45 5.49 -4.87
N SER A 33 -7.39 5.19 -4.12
CA SER A 33 -6.68 6.14 -3.26
C SER A 33 -5.76 7.11 -4.01
N ARG A 34 -5.43 6.82 -5.27
CA ARG A 34 -4.41 7.55 -6.03
C ARG A 34 -4.76 7.70 -7.51
N PRO A 35 -4.27 8.74 -8.21
CA PRO A 35 -4.63 8.96 -9.61
C PRO A 35 -4.14 7.84 -10.56
N SER A 36 -2.93 7.31 -10.30
CA SER A 36 -2.34 6.22 -11.09
C SER A 36 -1.17 5.59 -10.35
N ALA A 37 -0.80 4.36 -10.70
CA ALA A 37 0.36 3.66 -10.14
C ALA A 37 1.07 2.78 -11.15
N ARG A 38 2.35 2.49 -10.90
CA ARG A 38 3.12 1.49 -11.67
C ARG A 38 2.85 0.10 -11.11
N ALA A 39 2.97 -0.94 -11.94
CA ALA A 39 2.78 -2.32 -11.48
C ALA A 39 3.73 -2.72 -10.35
N ALA A 40 5.01 -2.30 -10.42
CA ALA A 40 5.97 -2.55 -9.34
C ALA A 40 5.61 -1.81 -8.04
N GLU A 41 5.02 -0.62 -8.15
CA GLU A 41 4.52 0.13 -7.01
C GLU A 41 3.33 -0.58 -6.37
N LEU A 42 2.36 -1.04 -7.18
CA LEU A 42 1.21 -1.80 -6.71
C LEU A 42 1.63 -3.11 -6.04
N ALA A 43 2.60 -3.84 -6.60
CA ALA A 43 3.14 -5.06 -6.00
C ALA A 43 3.68 -4.81 -4.59
N ARG A 44 4.48 -3.76 -4.40
CA ARG A 44 4.99 -3.37 -3.08
C ARG A 44 3.87 -2.96 -2.12
N LEU A 45 2.91 -2.15 -2.57
CA LEU A 45 1.83 -1.62 -1.72
C LEU A 45 0.83 -2.68 -1.27
N THR A 46 0.64 -3.70 -2.08
CA THR A 46 -0.33 -4.78 -1.84
C THR A 46 0.34 -6.06 -1.31
N GLY A 47 1.67 -6.16 -1.38
CA GLY A 47 2.43 -7.35 -0.98
C GLY A 47 2.34 -8.52 -1.96
N TYR A 48 1.63 -8.40 -3.08
CA TYR A 48 1.60 -9.43 -4.11
C TYR A 48 2.88 -9.47 -4.93
N SER A 49 3.20 -10.64 -5.48
CA SER A 49 4.33 -10.77 -6.41
C SER A 49 4.14 -9.86 -7.63
N ALA A 50 5.25 -9.30 -8.14
CA ALA A 50 5.21 -8.46 -9.33
C ALA A 50 4.60 -9.19 -10.54
N GLN A 51 4.85 -10.50 -10.68
CA GLN A 51 4.26 -11.31 -11.75
C GLN A 51 2.73 -11.41 -11.61
N SER A 52 2.23 -11.68 -10.40
CA SER A 52 0.78 -11.76 -10.13
C SER A 52 0.10 -10.43 -10.42
N VAL A 53 0.70 -9.31 -9.97
CA VAL A 53 0.16 -7.98 -10.24
C VAL A 53 0.11 -7.69 -11.74
N GLN A 54 1.18 -7.97 -12.49
CA GLN A 54 1.20 -7.77 -13.94
C GLN A 54 0.12 -8.59 -14.66
N MET A 55 -0.08 -9.86 -14.26
CA MET A 55 -1.10 -10.73 -14.81
C MET A 55 -2.50 -10.16 -14.58
N VAL A 56 -2.83 -9.82 -13.33
CA VAL A 56 -4.14 -9.26 -12.96
C VAL A 56 -4.38 -7.92 -13.64
N MET A 57 -3.36 -7.06 -13.74
CA MET A 57 -3.49 -5.79 -14.45
C MET A 57 -3.72 -5.99 -15.95
N GLY A 58 -3.07 -6.99 -16.57
CA GLY A 58 -3.32 -7.37 -17.95
C GLY A 58 -4.78 -7.76 -18.20
N GLU A 59 -5.34 -8.61 -17.35
CA GLU A 59 -6.76 -8.99 -17.41
C GLU A 59 -7.70 -7.78 -17.24
N MET A 60 -7.38 -6.91 -16.28
CA MET A 60 -8.19 -5.72 -16.00
C MET A 60 -8.11 -4.67 -17.12
N MET A 61 -6.99 -4.60 -17.84
CA MET A 61 -6.85 -3.80 -19.05
C MET A 61 -7.71 -4.36 -20.19
N LEU A 62 -7.68 -5.69 -20.40
CA LEU A 62 -8.47 -6.35 -21.45
C LEU A 62 -9.98 -6.23 -21.20
N SER A 63 -10.42 -6.32 -19.94
CA SER A 63 -11.82 -6.11 -19.55
C SER A 63 -12.25 -4.64 -19.51
N GLY A 64 -11.36 -3.70 -19.87
CA GLY A 64 -11.65 -2.27 -19.92
C GLY A 64 -11.83 -1.61 -18.55
N ARG A 65 -11.39 -2.26 -17.46
CA ARG A 65 -11.49 -1.72 -16.10
C ARG A 65 -10.35 -0.75 -15.78
N LEU A 66 -9.18 -0.98 -16.38
CA LEU A 66 -8.02 -0.11 -16.27
C LEU A 66 -7.73 0.61 -17.59
N GLY A 67 -7.16 1.80 -17.47
CA GLY A 67 -6.43 2.49 -18.51
C GLY A 67 -4.94 2.49 -18.22
N SER A 68 -4.16 2.79 -19.24
CA SER A 68 -2.72 3.04 -19.10
C SER A 68 -2.34 4.28 -19.87
N ASP A 69 -1.35 5.00 -19.37
CA ASP A 69 -0.80 6.23 -19.95
C ASP A 69 0.11 5.99 -21.17
N ASP A 70 0.02 4.81 -21.81
CA ASP A 70 0.88 4.48 -22.94
C ASP A 70 0.68 5.48 -24.09
N PRO A 71 1.74 6.20 -24.53
CA PRO A 71 1.66 7.08 -25.69
C PRO A 71 1.39 6.35 -27.01
N ARG A 72 1.42 5.00 -27.05
CA ARG A 72 1.35 4.18 -28.28
C ARG A 72 -0.06 3.70 -28.65
N ARG A 73 -1.08 4.54 -28.47
CA ARG A 73 -2.41 4.29 -29.07
C ARG A 73 -2.53 4.70 -30.54
N THR A 74 -1.45 5.17 -31.17
CA THR A 74 -1.41 5.39 -32.61
C THR A 74 -0.46 4.41 -33.28
N SER A 75 -1.06 3.47 -34.01
CA SER A 75 -0.51 2.67 -35.11
C SER A 75 0.73 1.80 -34.88
N ALA A 76 0.58 0.56 -35.31
CA ALA A 76 1.62 -0.41 -35.60
C ALA A 76 2.32 -1.07 -34.40
N ARG A 77 2.32 -2.39 -34.52
CA ARG A 77 2.93 -3.43 -33.69
C ARG A 77 4.46 -3.29 -33.70
N GLU A 78 4.99 -2.23 -33.10
CA GLU A 78 6.42 -2.08 -32.90
C GLU A 78 6.84 -2.55 -31.51
N LYS A 79 7.76 -3.52 -31.54
CA LYS A 79 8.37 -4.21 -30.40
C LYS A 79 8.50 -3.27 -29.19
N ALA A 80 7.77 -3.59 -28.13
CA ALA A 80 7.90 -2.91 -26.85
C ALA A 80 9.34 -3.05 -26.37
N GLY A 81 10.07 -1.93 -26.34
CA GLY A 81 11.35 -1.86 -25.65
C GLY A 81 11.12 -2.17 -24.17
N ARG A 82 11.81 -3.18 -23.65
CA ARG A 82 11.91 -3.42 -22.21
C ARG A 82 12.37 -2.12 -21.53
N GLY A 83 11.55 -1.54 -20.65
CA GLY A 83 12.02 -0.51 -19.72
C GLY A 83 11.13 0.71 -19.50
N VAL A 84 10.10 0.96 -20.32
CA VAL A 84 9.21 2.12 -20.06
C VAL A 84 8.19 1.76 -18.98
N SER A 85 8.31 2.42 -17.81
CA SER A 85 7.47 2.15 -16.65
C SER A 85 6.08 2.78 -16.80
N ARG A 86 5.18 2.02 -17.44
CA ARG A 86 3.76 2.34 -17.65
C ARG A 86 3.04 2.60 -16.32
N ARG A 87 2.22 3.65 -16.26
CA ARG A 87 1.29 3.90 -15.16
C ARG A 87 -0.11 3.47 -15.56
N TYR A 88 -0.84 2.96 -14.58
CA TYR A 88 -2.18 2.45 -14.74
C TYR A 88 -3.14 3.22 -13.85
N TYR A 89 -4.36 3.42 -14.33
CA TYR A 89 -5.40 4.19 -13.66
C TYR A 89 -6.77 3.52 -13.85
N LEU A 90 -7.71 3.81 -12.96
CA LEU A 90 -9.11 3.37 -13.11
C LEU A 90 -9.78 4.18 -14.22
N GLN A 91 -10.51 3.50 -15.11
CA GLN A 91 -11.34 4.21 -16.09
C GLN A 91 -12.43 5.04 -15.39
N PRO A 92 -12.84 6.19 -15.95
CA PRO A 92 -13.77 7.13 -15.29
C PRO A 92 -15.04 6.49 -14.72
N GLY A 93 -15.74 5.63 -15.49
CA GLY A 93 -16.96 4.98 -15.02
C GLY A 93 -16.75 3.83 -14.01
N VAL A 94 -15.52 3.33 -13.86
CA VAL A 94 -15.21 2.25 -12.91
C VAL A 94 -15.08 2.81 -11.51
N LYS A 95 -14.47 3.99 -11.37
CA LYS A 95 -14.30 4.66 -10.08
C LYS A 95 -15.65 4.94 -9.42
N ASP A 96 -16.56 5.56 -10.16
CA ASP A 96 -17.88 5.94 -9.65
C ASP A 96 -18.76 4.72 -9.30
N PHE A 97 -18.63 3.64 -10.08
CA PHE A 97 -19.31 2.38 -9.79
C PHE A 97 -18.79 1.70 -8.51
N LEU A 98 -17.47 1.67 -8.33
CA LEU A 98 -16.85 1.00 -7.19
C LEU A 98 -16.99 1.79 -5.89
N TRP A 99 -16.97 3.12 -5.98
CA TRP A 99 -17.00 3.99 -4.81
C TRP A 99 -17.67 5.32 -5.15
N PRO A 100 -19.01 5.42 -5.02
CA PRO A 100 -19.78 6.61 -5.36
C PRO A 100 -19.64 7.77 -4.33
N ALA A 101 -18.75 7.64 -3.34
CA ALA A 101 -18.59 8.66 -2.32
C ALA A 101 -17.66 9.80 -2.78
N GLN A 102 -17.89 11.00 -2.21
CA GLN A 102 -17.17 12.23 -2.58
C GLN A 102 -15.68 12.23 -2.23
N TYR A 103 -15.25 11.37 -1.30
CA TYR A 103 -13.87 11.28 -0.84
C TYR A 103 -13.24 9.95 -1.24
N ALA A 104 -12.02 10.03 -1.78
CA ALA A 104 -11.23 8.84 -2.08
C ALA A 104 -10.86 8.09 -0.78
N PRO A 105 -10.92 6.75 -0.78
CA PRO A 105 -10.41 5.97 0.33
C PRO A 105 -8.91 6.23 0.51
N LYS A 106 -8.42 6.29 1.75
CA LYS A 106 -6.97 6.24 2.01
C LYS A 106 -6.49 4.80 1.93
N TRP A 107 -5.41 4.53 1.21
CA TRP A 107 -4.84 3.20 1.16
C TRP A 107 -3.87 3.02 2.33
N LEU A 108 -4.12 1.96 3.08
CA LEU A 108 -3.20 1.50 4.11
C LEU A 108 -2.27 0.44 3.49
N PRO A 109 -0.95 0.69 3.40
CA PRO A 109 0.02 -0.28 2.89
C PRO A 109 0.24 -1.41 3.91
N TRP A 110 -0.77 -2.28 4.07
CA TRP A 110 -0.79 -3.35 5.06
C TRP A 110 0.44 -4.26 4.98
N ALA A 111 0.94 -4.55 3.77
CA ALA A 111 2.14 -5.36 3.59
C ALA A 111 3.37 -4.71 4.25
N ALA A 112 3.63 -3.42 3.96
CA ALA A 112 4.74 -2.69 4.55
C ALA A 112 4.58 -2.53 6.07
N LEU A 113 3.36 -2.24 6.54
CA LEU A 113 3.06 -2.15 7.96
C LEU A 113 3.32 -3.49 8.68
N PHE A 114 2.87 -4.59 8.11
CA PHE A 114 3.05 -5.91 8.70
C PHE A 114 4.51 -6.32 8.72
N THR A 115 5.25 -6.08 7.63
CA THR A 115 6.71 -6.28 7.59
C THR A 115 7.42 -5.47 8.66
N LEU A 116 7.02 -4.20 8.87
CA LEU A 116 7.57 -3.38 9.94
C LEU A 116 7.30 -3.98 11.32
N VAL A 117 6.05 -4.37 11.61
CA VAL A 117 5.67 -4.98 12.89
C VAL A 117 6.45 -6.27 13.14
N GLN A 118 6.59 -7.13 12.13
CA GLN A 118 7.41 -8.34 12.22
C GLN A 118 8.89 -8.03 12.45
N GLY A 119 9.41 -6.98 11.82
CA GLY A 119 10.77 -6.51 12.04
C GLY A 119 10.99 -6.04 13.48
N VAL A 120 10.05 -5.27 14.02
CA VAL A 120 10.06 -4.83 15.43
C VAL A 120 10.01 -6.02 16.39
N ASP A 121 9.08 -6.96 16.15
CA ASP A 121 8.92 -8.17 16.97
C ASP A 121 10.20 -9.00 17.01
N LYS A 122 10.80 -9.26 15.84
CA LYS A 122 12.08 -9.99 15.74
C LYS A 122 13.22 -9.28 16.48
N VAL A 123 13.25 -7.95 16.46
CA VAL A 123 14.28 -7.19 17.19
C VAL A 123 14.07 -7.32 18.71
N LEU A 124 12.81 -7.30 19.17
CA LEU A 124 12.48 -7.48 20.59
C LEU A 124 12.86 -8.88 21.10
N GLU A 125 12.85 -9.91 20.24
CA GLU A 125 13.29 -11.26 20.62
C GLU A 125 14.82 -11.39 20.79
N VAL A 126 15.61 -10.60 20.05
CA VAL A 126 17.07 -10.79 19.94
C VAL A 126 17.86 -9.78 20.78
N ALA A 127 17.35 -8.57 20.96
CA ALA A 127 18.09 -7.51 21.64
C ALA A 127 18.14 -7.75 23.16
N GLN A 128 19.35 -7.82 23.71
CA GLN A 128 19.59 -8.01 25.15
C GLN A 128 19.88 -6.71 25.92
N ASP A 129 20.18 -5.62 25.22
CA ASP A 129 20.48 -4.30 25.77
C ASP A 129 19.69 -3.22 25.01
N GLU A 130 19.27 -2.17 25.72
CA GLU A 130 18.56 -1.00 25.20
C GLU A 130 19.29 -0.30 24.04
N THR A 131 20.63 -0.26 24.07
CA THR A 131 21.43 0.35 23.01
C THR A 131 21.33 -0.44 21.71
N LEU A 132 21.45 -1.77 21.79
CA LEU A 132 21.32 -2.66 20.64
C LEU A 132 19.87 -2.65 20.12
N LEU A 133 18.90 -2.65 21.02
CA LEU A 133 17.48 -2.53 20.70
C LEU A 133 17.21 -1.25 19.87
N SER A 134 17.71 -0.10 20.34
CA SER A 134 17.59 1.17 19.62
C SER A 134 18.23 1.14 18.22
N ILE A 135 19.44 0.60 18.10
CA ILE A 135 20.15 0.50 16.80
C ILE A 135 19.37 -0.37 15.82
N HIS A 136 18.91 -1.54 16.27
CA HIS A 136 18.18 -2.47 15.41
C HIS A 136 16.80 -1.96 15.01
N LEU A 137 16.05 -1.34 15.94
CA LEU A 137 14.75 -0.73 15.62
C LEU A 137 14.89 0.42 14.63
N ARG A 138 15.91 1.26 14.80
CA ARG A 138 16.21 2.33 13.84
C ARG A 138 16.44 1.78 12.44
N ARG A 139 17.23 0.71 12.32
CA ARG A 139 17.49 0.07 11.02
C ARG A 139 16.22 -0.48 10.39
N VAL A 140 15.38 -1.18 11.16
CA VAL A 140 14.08 -1.69 10.69
C VAL A 140 13.18 -0.55 10.21
N LEU A 141 13.15 0.57 10.94
CA LEU A 141 12.40 1.75 10.55
C LEU A 141 12.95 2.38 9.27
N GLU A 142 14.27 2.61 9.17
CA GLU A 142 14.90 3.17 7.98
C GLU A 142 14.66 2.33 6.73
N GLU A 143 14.69 1.00 6.88
CA GLU A 143 14.46 0.06 5.78
C GLU A 143 13.00 0.10 5.27
N HIS A 144 12.01 0.33 6.15
CA HIS A 144 10.59 0.16 5.81
C HIS A 144 9.75 1.45 5.83
N VAL A 145 10.24 2.55 6.41
CA VAL A 145 9.46 3.80 6.57
C VAL A 145 9.08 4.42 5.23
N CYS A 146 9.93 4.29 4.20
CA CYS A 146 9.66 4.77 2.85
C CYS A 146 8.49 4.04 2.19
N ASP A 147 8.20 2.81 2.62
CA ASP A 147 7.11 1.98 2.09
C ASP A 147 5.78 2.25 2.81
N LEU A 148 5.82 2.93 3.97
CA LEU A 148 4.67 3.46 4.68
C LEU A 148 4.17 4.75 4.00
N THR A 149 3.63 4.57 2.80
CA THR A 149 3.05 5.66 1.98
C THR A 149 1.86 6.35 2.66
N GLU A 150 1.38 7.46 2.07
CA GLU A 150 0.19 8.22 2.53
C GLU A 150 0.33 8.91 3.90
N GLY A 151 1.53 9.35 4.23
CA GLY A 151 1.81 10.12 5.45
C GLY A 151 1.88 9.28 6.72
N LEU A 152 1.66 7.96 6.61
CA LEU A 152 1.78 7.04 7.74
C LEU A 152 3.18 7.02 8.32
N GLY A 153 4.25 7.07 7.50
CA GLY A 153 5.61 7.18 8.03
C GLY A 153 5.84 8.42 8.90
N HIS A 154 5.23 9.56 8.56
CA HIS A 154 5.30 10.79 9.36
C HIS A 154 4.43 10.72 10.62
N HIS A 155 3.23 10.15 10.50
CA HIS A 155 2.28 10.02 11.62
C HIS A 155 2.64 8.93 12.63
N LEU A 156 3.26 7.83 12.19
CA LEU A 156 3.63 6.71 13.04
C LEU A 156 4.79 7.03 13.96
N PHE A 157 5.75 7.86 13.51
CA PHE A 157 7.04 7.92 14.19
C PHE A 157 7.59 9.32 14.44
N GLY A 158 7.04 10.38 13.83
CA GLY A 158 7.72 11.69 13.85
C GLY A 158 9.22 11.54 13.57
N TYR A 159 9.57 10.57 12.72
CA TYR A 159 10.90 9.97 12.70
C TYR A 159 11.87 11.05 12.27
N ASN A 160 12.69 11.47 13.22
CA ASN A 160 13.82 12.34 12.97
C ASN A 160 15.07 11.47 13.18
N PRO A 161 15.92 11.31 12.15
CA PRO A 161 17.16 10.54 12.26
C PRO A 161 18.09 11.09 13.37
N ASP A 162 17.86 12.28 13.91
CA ASP A 162 18.65 12.83 15.01
C ASP A 162 18.12 12.49 16.42
N LEU A 163 17.04 11.68 16.54
CA LEU A 163 16.49 11.32 17.85
C LEU A 163 17.44 10.41 18.64
N SER A 164 17.56 10.64 19.95
CA SER A 164 18.28 9.71 20.84
C SER A 164 17.54 8.36 20.94
N GLY A 165 18.27 7.28 21.24
CA GLY A 165 17.70 5.93 21.32
C GLY A 165 16.54 5.78 22.31
N ALA A 166 16.69 6.34 23.51
CA ALA A 166 15.63 6.32 24.53
C ALA A 166 14.34 7.04 24.07
N TRP A 167 14.49 8.12 23.31
CA TRP A 167 13.35 8.85 22.71
C TRP A 167 12.68 8.04 21.60
N LEU A 168 13.46 7.36 20.76
CA LEU A 168 12.93 6.48 19.72
C LEU A 168 12.05 5.38 20.33
N LEU A 169 12.56 4.70 21.37
CA LEU A 169 11.84 3.64 22.09
C LEU A 169 10.55 4.18 22.72
N SER A 170 10.64 5.32 23.40
CA SER A 170 9.49 5.94 24.06
C SER A 170 8.41 6.37 23.07
N SER A 171 8.79 6.96 21.94
CA SER A 171 7.84 7.34 20.88
C SER A 171 7.22 6.11 20.22
N LEU A 172 8.00 5.08 19.91
CA LEU A 172 7.49 3.83 19.34
C LEU A 172 6.45 3.17 20.25
N ALA A 173 6.75 3.03 21.54
CA ALA A 173 5.86 2.42 22.50
C ALA A 173 4.55 3.22 22.69
N ARG A 174 4.62 4.56 22.57
CA ARG A 174 3.45 5.45 22.70
C ARG A 174 2.59 5.51 21.44
N ASP A 175 3.21 5.63 20.27
CA ASP A 175 2.54 6.05 19.04
C ASP A 175 2.10 4.85 18.19
N LEU A 176 2.85 3.75 18.19
CA LEU A 176 2.51 2.55 17.42
C LEU A 176 1.14 1.96 17.82
N PRO A 177 0.81 1.77 19.12
CA PRO A 177 -0.52 1.26 19.51
C PRO A 177 -1.66 2.20 19.10
N GLN A 178 -1.43 3.51 19.17
CA GLN A 178 -2.44 4.51 18.79
C GLN A 178 -2.72 4.50 17.30
N VAL A 179 -1.68 4.34 16.48
CA VAL A 179 -1.88 4.21 15.04
C VAL A 179 -2.62 2.92 14.74
N LEU A 180 -2.20 1.78 15.29
CA LEU A 180 -2.88 0.49 15.08
C LEU A 180 -4.36 0.54 15.50
N ALA A 181 -4.71 1.27 16.57
CA ALA A 181 -6.09 1.45 17.00
C ALA A 181 -6.93 2.35 16.09
N ARG A 182 -6.31 3.13 15.20
CA ARG A 182 -6.96 4.03 14.25
C ARG A 182 -7.08 3.43 12.84
N LEU A 183 -6.43 2.30 12.58
CA LEU A 183 -6.56 1.53 11.33
C LEU A 183 -7.85 0.71 11.33
#